data_AF-A0AAV6H4V7-F1
#
_entry.id   AF-A0AAV6H4V7-F1
#
_cell.length_a   1.000
_cell.length_b   1.000
_cell.length_c   1.000
_cell.angle_alpha   90.00
_cell.angle_beta   90.00
_cell.angle_gamma   90.00
#
_symmetry.space_group_name_H-M   'P 1'
#
loop_
_entity.id
_entity.type
_entity.pdbx_description
1 polymer ?
#
loop_
_entity_poly.entity_id
_entity_poly.type
_entity_poly.pdbx_seq_one_letter_code
_entity_poly.pdbx_strand_id
1 'polypeptide(L)'
;MRAKHPGSDWKSLVVEATTEALKLGPSPVALLLQALLQFSTKMEARETRRLLERLVYYASPEQPDTVSSVARWYLLRHLHAKDDLELMDKLVEQAAAAGDSRLLEFHKQICLSG
;
A
#
# COMPACT_ATOMS: atom_id res chain seq x y z
N MET A 1 -14.84 -20.37 30.13
CA MET A 1 -14.88 -19.97 28.70
C MET A 1 -14.70 -18.46 28.64
N ARG A 2 -13.64 -17.94 28.01
CA ARG A 2 -13.48 -16.48 27.80
C ARG A 2 -14.31 -16.09 26.58
N ALA A 3 -15.27 -15.19 26.76
CA ALA A 3 -15.99 -14.58 25.65
C ALA A 3 -15.00 -13.83 24.75
N LYS A 4 -14.95 -14.20 23.46
CA LYS A 4 -14.15 -13.53 22.44
C LYS A 4 -14.69 -12.10 22.31
N HIS A 5 -13.85 -11.09 22.53
CA HIS A 5 -14.27 -9.70 22.42
C HIS A 5 -14.72 -9.44 20.97
N PRO A 6 -15.91 -8.87 20.73
CA PRO A 6 -16.45 -8.65 19.38
C PRO A 6 -15.60 -7.71 18.51
N GLY A 7 -14.52 -7.13 19.05
CA GLY A 7 -13.56 -6.31 18.33
C GLY A 7 -12.27 -7.01 17.87
N SER A 8 -12.05 -8.31 18.12
CA SER A 8 -10.77 -8.97 17.74
C SER A 8 -10.72 -9.42 16.28
N ASP A 9 -11.87 -9.60 15.63
CA ASP A 9 -11.96 -10.32 14.35
C ASP A 9 -12.06 -9.39 13.13
N TRP A 10 -12.01 -8.06 13.31
CA TRP A 10 -12.16 -7.11 12.20
C TRP A 10 -11.09 -7.29 11.11
N LYS A 11 -9.86 -7.67 11.47
CA LYS A 11 -8.78 -7.95 10.51
C LYS A 11 -9.15 -9.13 9.63
N SER A 12 -9.67 -10.21 10.23
CA SER A 12 -10.13 -11.39 9.51
C SER A 12 -11.31 -11.06 8.60
N LEU A 13 -12.27 -10.26 9.09
CA LEU A 13 -13.41 -9.81 8.29
C LEU A 13 -12.98 -8.97 7.07
N VAL A 14 -11.99 -8.07 7.23
CA VAL A 14 -11.45 -7.30 6.09
C VAL A 14 -10.78 -8.22 5.08
N VAL A 15 -9.97 -9.20 5.52
CA VAL A 15 -9.35 -10.18 4.62
C VAL A 15 -10.41 -11.00 3.89
N GLU A 16 -11.41 -11.49 4.61
CA GLU A 16 -12.50 -12.29 4.02
C GLU A 16 -13.27 -11.48 2.98
N ALA A 17 -13.79 -10.30 3.34
CA ALA A 17 -14.56 -9.46 2.44
C ALA A 17 -13.79 -9.04 1.19
N THR A 18 -12.51 -8.66 1.34
CA THR A 18 -11.66 -8.30 0.20
C THR A 18 -11.33 -9.51 -0.67
N THR A 19 -11.16 -10.70 -0.08
CA THR A 19 -10.93 -11.94 -0.82
C THR A 19 -12.17 -12.32 -1.63
N GLU A 20 -13.37 -12.27 -1.05
CA GLU A 20 -14.61 -12.53 -1.78
C GLU A 20 -14.81 -11.52 -2.92
N ALA A 21 -14.54 -10.22 -2.69
CA ALA A 21 -14.61 -9.22 -3.75
C ALA A 21 -13.67 -9.53 -4.92
N LEU A 22 -12.45 -10.02 -4.64
CA LEU A 22 -11.47 -10.38 -5.66
C LEU A 22 -11.85 -11.65 -6.46
N LYS A 23 -12.73 -12.51 -5.92
CA LYS A 23 -13.28 -13.64 -6.68
C LYS A 23 -14.29 -13.20 -7.74
N LEU A 24 -14.98 -12.08 -7.52
CA LEU A 24 -15.95 -11.51 -8.47
C LEU A 24 -15.24 -10.83 -9.65
N GLY A 25 -14.02 -10.34 -9.44
CA GLY A 25 -13.18 -9.75 -10.48
C GLY A 25 -12.04 -8.90 -9.91
N PRO A 26 -11.18 -8.32 -10.77
CA PRO A 26 -10.12 -7.42 -10.35
C PRO A 26 -10.68 -6.22 -9.59
N SER A 27 -10.20 -5.99 -8.36
CA SER A 27 -10.59 -4.85 -7.54
C SER A 27 -9.37 -4.19 -6.92
N PRO A 28 -8.91 -3.05 -7.48
CA PRO A 28 -7.78 -2.29 -6.94
C PRO A 28 -8.01 -1.84 -5.49
N VAL A 29 -9.26 -1.51 -5.14
CA VAL A 29 -9.62 -1.12 -3.78
C VAL A 29 -9.52 -2.29 -2.81
N ALA A 30 -9.99 -3.48 -3.19
CA ALA A 30 -9.86 -4.66 -2.34
C ALA A 30 -8.39 -5.03 -2.11
N LEU A 31 -7.56 -4.98 -3.16
CA LEU A 31 -6.11 -5.16 -3.06
C LEU A 31 -5.44 -4.11 -2.19
N LEU A 32 -5.82 -2.83 -2.32
CA LEU A 32 -5.30 -1.75 -1.48
C LEU A 32 -5.63 -1.99 -0.01
N LEU A 33 -6.87 -2.36 0.31
CA LEU A 33 -7.25 -2.66 1.70
C LEU A 33 -6.46 -3.83 2.29
N GLN A 34 -6.20 -4.89 1.51
CA GLN A 34 -5.32 -5.98 1.92
C GLN A 34 -3.88 -5.51 2.16
N ALA A 35 -3.33 -4.68 1.25
CA ALA A 35 -2.00 -4.12 1.38
C ALA A 35 -1.85 -3.24 2.63
N LEU A 36 -2.83 -2.38 2.91
CA LEU A 36 -2.84 -1.49 4.07
C LEU A 36 -2.98 -2.26 5.38
N LEU A 37 -3.82 -3.29 5.42
CA LEU A 37 -3.93 -4.17 6.58
C LEU A 37 -2.62 -4.92 6.83
N GLN A 38 -1.99 -5.45 5.78
CA GLN A 38 -0.69 -6.10 5.88
C GLN A 38 0.38 -5.12 6.36
N PHE A 39 0.41 -3.89 5.82
CA PHE A 39 1.33 -2.84 6.27
C PHE A 39 1.16 -2.53 7.75
N SER A 40 -0.08 -2.40 8.24
CA SER A 40 -0.36 -2.08 9.65
C SER A 40 0.06 -3.19 10.62
N THR A 41 0.19 -4.42 10.14
CA THR A 41 0.48 -5.60 10.99
C THR A 41 1.89 -6.12 10.82
N LYS A 42 2.46 -5.97 9.63
CA LYS A 42 3.75 -6.52 9.20
C LYS A 42 4.44 -5.55 8.25
N MET A 43 4.63 -4.31 8.69
CA MET A 43 5.15 -3.21 7.87
C MET A 43 6.36 -3.60 7.03
N GLU A 44 7.41 -4.17 7.62
CA GLU A 44 8.67 -4.52 6.95
C GLU A 44 8.65 -5.85 6.20
N ALA A 45 7.52 -6.57 6.20
CA ALA A 45 7.45 -7.86 5.51
C ALA A 45 7.47 -7.69 4.00
N ARG A 46 8.16 -8.63 3.32
CA ARG A 46 8.21 -8.73 1.86
C ARG A 46 6.81 -8.76 1.21
N GLU A 47 5.84 -9.38 1.88
CA GLU A 47 4.47 -9.46 1.37
C GLU A 47 3.78 -8.09 1.31
N THR A 48 4.04 -7.22 2.29
CA THR A 48 3.56 -5.84 2.29
C THR A 48 4.04 -5.11 1.04
N ARG A 49 5.35 -5.21 0.77
CA ARG A 49 5.96 -4.63 -0.42
C ARG A 49 5.32 -5.19 -1.70
N ARG A 50 5.21 -6.51 -1.81
CA ARG A 50 4.65 -7.18 -2.99
C ARG A 50 3.24 -6.69 -3.32
N LEU A 51 2.38 -6.54 -2.32
CA LEU A 51 1.00 -6.06 -2.52
C LEU A 51 0.97 -4.61 -2.98
N LEU A 52 1.83 -3.75 -2.42
CA LEU A 52 1.94 -2.34 -2.80
C LEU A 52 2.53 -2.18 -4.21
N GLU A 53 3.60 -2.90 -4.55
CA GLU A 53 4.20 -2.91 -5.89
C GLU A 53 3.19 -3.35 -6.95
N ARG A 54 2.33 -4.32 -6.63
CA ARG A 54 1.25 -4.76 -7.53
C ARG A 54 0.32 -3.62 -7.91
N LEU A 55 -0.02 -2.74 -6.97
CA LEU A 55 -0.89 -1.59 -7.21
C LEU A 55 -0.16 -0.43 -7.90
N VAL A 56 1.15 -0.32 -7.76
CA VAL A 56 1.93 0.79 -8.33
C VAL A 56 2.42 0.48 -9.75
N TYR A 57 2.98 -0.70 -9.97
CA TYR A 57 3.67 -1.06 -11.21
C TYR A 57 2.83 -1.94 -12.14
N TYR A 58 1.83 -2.64 -11.60
CA TYR A 58 0.95 -3.52 -12.36
C TYR A 58 -0.50 -3.04 -12.31
N ALA A 59 -0.68 -1.72 -12.23
CA ALA A 59 -2.00 -1.09 -12.22
C ALA A 59 -2.74 -1.34 -13.54
N SER A 60 -4.04 -1.65 -13.43
CA SER A 60 -4.93 -1.69 -14.59
C SER A 60 -5.17 -0.28 -15.13
N PRO A 61 -5.42 -0.08 -16.44
CA PRO A 61 -5.80 1.22 -16.98
C PRO A 61 -7.03 1.84 -16.30
N GLU A 62 -7.94 1.01 -15.79
CA GLU A 62 -9.16 1.43 -15.08
C GLU A 62 -8.94 1.69 -13.58
N GLN A 63 -7.69 1.53 -13.10
CA GLN A 63 -7.38 1.77 -11.69
C GLN A 63 -7.50 3.27 -11.36
N PRO A 64 -8.26 3.64 -10.31
CA PRO A 64 -8.35 5.03 -9.91
C PRO A 64 -6.98 5.59 -9.49
N ASP A 65 -6.63 6.79 -9.95
CA ASP A 65 -5.36 7.45 -9.60
C ASP A 65 -5.16 7.58 -8.09
N THR A 66 -6.25 7.76 -7.34
CA THR A 66 -6.22 7.81 -5.87
C THR A 66 -5.68 6.51 -5.27
N VAL A 67 -6.04 5.34 -5.83
CA VAL A 67 -5.54 4.04 -5.37
C VAL A 67 -4.03 3.95 -5.61
N SER A 68 -3.59 4.34 -6.81
CA SER A 68 -2.17 4.38 -7.17
C SER A 68 -1.39 5.31 -6.24
N SER A 69 -1.89 6.53 -6.01
CA SER A 69 -1.23 7.52 -5.16
C SER A 69 -1.12 7.07 -3.70
N VAL A 70 -2.18 6.48 -3.14
CA VAL A 70 -2.11 5.91 -1.78
C VAL A 70 -1.12 4.74 -1.74
N ALA A 71 -1.15 3.84 -2.73
CA ALA A 71 -0.22 2.72 -2.77
C ALA A 71 1.24 3.17 -2.84
N ARG A 72 1.56 4.16 -3.69
CA ARG A 72 2.91 4.73 -3.76
C ARG A 72 3.34 5.35 -2.43
N TRP A 73 2.45 6.09 -1.76
CA TRP A 73 2.77 6.71 -0.48
C TRP A 73 3.12 5.67 0.60
N TYR A 74 2.36 4.58 0.69
CA TYR A 74 2.67 3.49 1.62
C TYR A 74 3.91 2.70 1.20
N LEU A 75 4.17 2.54 -0.10
CA LEU A 75 5.39 1.91 -0.60
C LEU A 75 6.62 2.73 -0.23
N LEU A 76 6.57 4.05 -0.39
CA LEU A 76 7.66 4.94 -0.01
C LEU A 76 7.99 4.82 1.49
N ARG A 77 6.98 4.75 2.35
CA ARG A 77 7.18 4.51 3.79
C ARG A 77 7.80 3.16 4.10
N HIS A 78 7.37 2.12 3.39
CA HIS A 78 7.95 0.78 3.53
C HIS A 78 9.44 0.79 3.14
N LEU A 79 9.77 1.37 1.99
CA LEU A 79 11.14 1.44 1.48
C LEU A 79 12.05 2.29 2.37
N HIS A 80 11.54 3.43 2.87
CA HIS A 80 12.26 4.26 3.82
C HIS A 80 12.57 3.52 5.13
N ALA A 81 11.60 2.78 5.68
CA ALA A 81 11.85 1.96 6.88
C ALA A 81 12.86 0.82 6.64
N LYS A 82 13.17 0.51 5.37
CA LYS A 82 14.11 -0.51 4.95
C LYS A 82 15.45 0.06 4.47
N ASP A 83 15.62 1.38 4.46
CA ASP A 83 16.77 2.09 3.88
C ASP A 83 17.04 1.72 2.40
N ASP A 84 15.99 1.39 1.64
CA ASP A 84 16.07 0.97 0.24
C ASP A 84 16.04 2.19 -0.70
N LEU A 85 17.10 2.99 -0.65
CA LEU A 85 17.21 4.29 -1.34
C LEU A 85 17.04 4.18 -2.86
N GLU A 86 17.61 3.15 -3.48
CA GLU A 86 17.55 2.96 -4.94
C GLU A 86 16.10 2.82 -5.44
N LEU A 87 15.26 2.10 -4.68
CA LEU A 87 13.86 1.94 -5.03
C LEU A 87 13.02 3.13 -4.65
N MET A 88 13.41 3.88 -3.61
CA MET A 88 12.77 5.16 -3.30
C MET A 88 12.94 6.13 -4.47
N ASP A 89 14.15 6.26 -5.02
CA ASP A 89 14.41 7.15 -6.15
C ASP A 89 13.58 6.76 -7.38
N LYS A 90 13.55 5.48 -7.74
CA LYS A 90 12.72 4.97 -8.85
C LYS A 90 11.23 5.22 -8.63
N LEU A 91 10.75 5.09 -7.39
CA LEU A 91 9.36 5.36 -7.04
C LEU A 91 9.03 6.85 -7.16
N VAL A 92 9.95 7.73 -6.77
CA VAL A 92 9.82 9.19 -6.87
C VAL A 92 9.80 9.64 -8.33
N GLU A 93 10.69 9.10 -9.17
CA GLU A 93 10.70 9.37 -10.61
C GLU A 93 9.36 8.98 -11.26
N GLN A 94 8.84 7.79 -10.94
CA GLN A 94 7.56 7.33 -11.46
C GLN A 94 6.38 8.16 -10.95
N ALA A 95 6.42 8.59 -9.69
CA ALA A 95 5.41 9.48 -9.12
C ALA A 95 5.43 10.87 -9.77
N ALA A 96 6.61 11.41 -10.06
CA ALA A 96 6.76 12.67 -10.79
C ALA A 96 6.18 12.57 -12.21
N ALA A 97 6.48 11.49 -12.93
CA ALA A 97 5.90 11.23 -14.26
C ALA A 97 4.36 11.08 -14.21
N ALA A 98 3.82 10.57 -13.11
CA ALA A 98 2.38 10.45 -12.88
C ALA A 98 1.71 11.72 -12.30
N GLY A 99 2.47 12.80 -12.05
CA GLY A 99 1.94 14.04 -11.47
C GLY A 99 1.52 13.93 -10.00
N ASP A 100 2.03 12.95 -9.26
CA ASP A 100 1.65 12.66 -7.87
C ASP A 100 2.37 13.59 -6.88
N SER A 101 1.94 14.86 -6.85
CA SER A 101 2.54 15.93 -6.03
C SER A 101 2.59 15.57 -4.54
N ARG A 102 1.56 14.87 -4.04
CA ARG A 102 1.46 14.44 -2.65
C ARG A 102 2.63 13.53 -2.25
N LEU A 103 3.04 12.62 -3.13
CA LEU A 103 4.20 11.76 -2.84
C LEU A 103 5.50 12.55 -2.83
N LEU A 104 5.67 13.47 -3.77
CA LEU A 104 6.89 14.29 -3.87
C LEU A 104 7.08 15.19 -2.65
N GLU A 105 6.00 15.80 -2.16
CA GLU A 105 6.00 16.58 -0.92
C GLU A 105 6.40 15.73 0.28
N PHE A 106 5.84 14.52 0.38
CA PHE A 106 6.14 13.61 1.47
C PHE A 106 7.61 13.10 1.42
N HIS A 107 8.12 12.78 0.23
CA HIS A 107 9.53 12.40 0.08
C HIS A 107 10.47 13.52 0.54
N LYS A 108 10.19 14.78 0.18
CA LYS A 108 10.96 15.93 0.67
C LYS A 108 10.94 16.02 2.19
N GLN A 109 9.78 15.83 2.82
CA GLN A 109 9.67 15.83 4.29
C GLN A 109 10.53 14.75 4.92
N ILE A 110 10.50 13.52 4.39
CA ILE A 110 11.33 12.42 4.88
C ILE A 110 12.81 12.74 4.75
N CYS A 111 13.27 13.22 3.59
CA CYS A 111 14.68 13.54 3.37
C CYS A 111 15.19 14.74 4.19
N LEU A 112 14.31 15.68 4.54
CA LEU A 112 14.64 16.81 5.42
C LEU A 112 14.66 16.42 6.92
N SER A 113 14.18 15.22 7.27
CA SER A 113 14.04 14.75 8.66
C SER A 113 15.18 13.82 9.12
N GLY A 114 16.12 13.47 8.23
CA GLY A 114 17.28 12.61 8.50
C GLY A 114 18.56 13.41 8.57
#